data_AF-W1DP36-F1
#
_entry.id   AF-W1DP36-F1
#
_cell.length_a   1.000
_cell.length_b   1.000
_cell.length_c   1.000
_cell.angle_alpha   90.00
_cell.angle_beta   90.00
_cell.angle_gamma   90.00
#
_symmetry.space_group_name_H-M   'P 1'
#
loop_
_entity.id
_entity.type
_entity.pdbx_description
1 polymer ?
#
loop_
_entity_poly.entity_id
_entity_poly.type
_entity_poly.pdbx_seq_one_letter_code
_entity_poly.pdbx_strand_id
1 'polypeptide(L)'
;MDHIAEDGTLSVRNEVTAHLLSEAVAQSKRVIAIVASRPVYGEKRYAVGELQQISSVVTPQVVAAEYHACFLAAGLTNSYTNNECLTWLNTALHKTNQER
;
A
#
# COMPACT_ATOMS: atom_id res chain seq x y z
N MET A 1 7.41 -0.42 -0.14
CA MET A 1 7.14 1.02 -0.23
C MET A 1 7.81 1.71 0.94
N ASP A 2 8.36 2.89 0.74
CA ASP A 2 9.02 3.65 1.81
C ASP A 2 8.04 4.54 2.57
N HIS A 3 6.96 5.00 1.91
CA HIS A 3 6.00 5.93 2.51
C HIS A 3 4.63 5.85 1.80
N ILE A 4 3.57 6.12 2.57
CA ILE A 4 2.22 6.39 2.08
C ILE A 4 1.84 7.78 2.56
N ALA A 5 1.56 8.70 1.64
CA ALA A 5 1.10 10.04 1.98
C ALA A 5 -0.35 10.04 2.47
N GLU A 6 -0.78 11.13 3.12
CA GLU A 6 -2.12 11.25 3.70
C GLU A 6 -3.24 11.13 2.65
N ASP A 7 -2.96 11.52 1.41
CA ASP A 7 -3.85 11.37 0.26
C ASP A 7 -3.90 9.95 -0.33
N GLY A 8 -3.02 9.06 0.15
CA GLY A 8 -2.91 7.68 -0.31
C GLY A 8 -1.80 7.42 -1.32
N THR A 9 -1.01 8.43 -1.71
CA THR A 9 0.07 8.21 -2.68
C THR A 9 1.18 7.33 -2.08
N LEU A 10 1.48 6.20 -2.72
CA LEU A 10 2.62 5.35 -2.37
C LEU A 10 3.88 5.89 -3.03
N SER A 11 4.98 5.90 -2.28
CA SER A 11 6.24 6.44 -2.78
C SER A 11 7.47 5.68 -2.28
N VAL A 12 8.57 5.83 -3.02
CA VAL A 12 9.89 5.30 -2.70
C VAL A 12 10.97 6.38 -2.80
N ARG A 13 12.12 6.14 -2.18
CA ARG A 13 13.24 7.10 -2.10
C ARG A 13 14.06 7.22 -3.39
N ASN A 14 14.02 6.21 -4.26
CA ASN A 14 14.80 6.19 -5.50
C ASN A 14 13.89 6.40 -6.72
N GLU A 15 14.25 7.34 -7.59
CA GLU A 15 13.47 7.71 -8.77
C GLU A 15 13.36 6.58 -9.81
N VAL A 16 14.47 5.89 -10.08
CA VAL A 16 14.49 4.78 -11.05
C VAL A 16 13.61 3.63 -10.56
N THR A 17 13.70 3.30 -9.27
CA THR A 17 12.82 2.31 -8.64
C THR A 17 11.36 2.76 -8.70
N ALA A 18 11.07 4.04 -8.49
CA ALA A 18 9.70 4.54 -8.54
C ALA A 18 9.09 4.38 -9.93
N HIS A 19 9.86 4.69 -10.98
CA HIS A 19 9.42 4.53 -12.36
C HIS A 19 9.10 3.06 -12.69
N LEU A 20 10.02 2.14 -12.39
CA LEU A 20 9.82 0.71 -12.62
C LEU A 20 8.62 0.14 -11.85
N LEU A 21 8.46 0.53 -10.59
CA LEU A 21 7.34 0.08 -9.77
C LEU A 21 6.01 0.68 -10.25
N SER A 22 6.01 1.93 -10.74
CA SER A 22 4.81 2.57 -11.27
C SER A 22 4.31 1.86 -12.53
N GLU A 23 5.22 1.49 -13.43
CA GLU A 23 4.87 0.65 -14.60
C GLU A 23 4.33 -0.71 -14.17
N ALA A 24 4.98 -1.37 -13.19
CA ALA A 24 4.52 -2.65 -12.67
C ALA A 24 3.12 -2.55 -12.04
N VAL A 25 2.82 -1.48 -11.31
CA VAL A 25 1.49 -1.22 -10.74
C VAL A 25 0.46 -1.03 -11.84
N ALA A 26 0.78 -0.26 -12.89
CA ALA A 26 -0.14 0.01 -13.98
C ALA A 26 -0.47 -1.23 -14.83
N GLN A 27 0.47 -2.17 -14.99
CA GLN A 27 0.30 -3.36 -15.82
C GLN A 27 -0.24 -4.57 -15.05
N SER A 28 -0.15 -4.56 -13.73
CA SER A 28 -0.54 -5.70 -12.90
C SER A 28 -2.03 -5.68 -12.57
N LYS A 29 -2.70 -6.83 -12.74
CA LYS A 29 -4.09 -7.00 -12.29
C LYS A 29 -4.23 -6.96 -10.77
N ARG A 30 -3.18 -7.37 -10.06
CA ARG A 30 -3.13 -7.44 -8.60
C ARG A 30 -1.76 -7.01 -8.11
N VAL A 31 -1.76 -6.14 -7.10
CA VAL A 31 -0.54 -5.63 -6.48
C VAL A 31 -0.63 -5.81 -4.97
N ILE A 32 0.42 -6.39 -4.39
CA ILE A 32 0.59 -6.46 -2.94
C ILE A 32 1.75 -5.53 -2.59
N ALA A 33 1.50 -4.54 -1.75
CA ALA A 33 2.54 -3.64 -1.25
C ALA A 33 3.01 -4.11 0.13
N ILE A 34 4.33 -4.20 0.32
CA ILE A 34 4.92 -4.40 1.64
C ILE A 34 5.39 -3.05 2.17
N VAL A 35 4.94 -2.70 3.38
CA VAL A 35 5.29 -1.45 4.07
C VAL A 35 5.88 -1.80 5.42
N ALA A 36 7.21 -1.80 5.49
CA ALA A 36 7.94 -2.27 6.67
C ALA A 36 8.44 -1.14 7.58
N SER A 37 8.29 0.12 7.16
CA SER A 37 8.87 1.27 7.85
C SER A 37 7.80 2.32 8.17
N ARG A 38 7.98 2.96 9.33
CA ARG A 38 7.18 4.12 9.73
C ARG A 38 7.42 5.30 8.79
N PRO A 39 6.46 6.22 8.67
CA PRO A 39 6.66 7.42 7.86
C PRO A 39 7.84 8.24 8.41
N VAL A 40 8.75 8.63 7.53
CA VAL A 40 9.86 9.54 7.85
C VAL A 40 9.59 10.86 7.14
N TYR A 41 9.35 11.96 7.85
CA TYR A 41 9.04 13.22 7.20
C TYR A 41 10.30 13.96 6.73
N GLY A 42 10.18 14.77 5.67
CA GLY A 42 11.27 15.64 5.19
C GLY A 42 12.24 15.03 4.18
N GLU A 43 12.08 13.77 3.78
CA GLU A 43 12.88 13.16 2.71
C GLU A 43 12.22 13.33 1.34
N LYS A 44 13.03 13.54 0.30
CA LYS A 44 12.53 13.51 -1.09
C LYS A 44 12.07 12.10 -1.44
N ARG A 45 10.87 11.99 -2.02
CA ARG A 45 10.28 10.73 -2.48
C ARG A 45 9.66 10.89 -3.85
N TYR A 46 9.51 9.76 -4.52
CA TYR A 46 8.99 9.67 -5.89
C TYR A 46 7.76 8.77 -5.88
N ALA A 47 6.67 9.24 -6.48
CA ALA A 47 5.40 8.54 -6.50
C ALA A 47 5.48 7.26 -7.33
N VAL A 48 4.80 6.23 -6.86
CA VAL A 48 4.66 4.93 -7.51
C VAL A 48 3.24 4.72 -8.01
N GLY A 49 2.25 5.10 -7.20
CA GLY A 49 0.82 4.96 -7.51
C GLY A 49 -0.03 5.29 -6.30
N GLU A 50 -1.32 4.94 -6.36
CA GLU A 50 -2.30 5.25 -5.32
C GLU A 50 -2.73 4.01 -4.52
N LEU A 51 -2.96 4.19 -3.22
CA LEU A 51 -3.33 3.10 -2.30
C LEU A 51 -4.57 2.32 -2.76
N GLN A 52 -5.49 3.00 -3.45
CA GLN A 52 -6.72 2.42 -4.01
C GLN A 52 -6.44 1.44 -5.18
N GLN A 53 -5.27 1.51 -5.82
CA GLN A 53 -4.84 0.59 -6.87
C GLN A 53 -4.23 -0.70 -6.29
N ILE A 54 -3.94 -0.72 -4.99
CA ILE A 54 -3.26 -1.83 -4.32
C ILE A 54 -4.29 -2.83 -3.81
N SER A 55 -4.09 -4.11 -4.13
CA SER A 55 -5.00 -5.20 -3.75
C SER A 55 -4.84 -5.61 -2.28
N SER A 56 -3.63 -5.49 -1.74
CA SER A 56 -3.33 -5.76 -0.34
C SER A 56 -2.10 -5.01 0.14
N VAL A 57 -2.09 -4.58 1.41
CA VAL A 57 -0.90 -4.09 2.11
C VAL A 57 -0.53 -5.05 3.23
N VAL A 58 0.72 -5.50 3.25
CA VAL A 58 1.29 -6.29 4.35
C VAL A 58 2.26 -5.41 5.13
N THR A 59 2.03 -5.28 6.44
CA THR A 59 2.80 -4.35 7.27
C THR A 59 2.88 -4.81 8.74
N PRO A 60 4.02 -4.59 9.43
CA PRO A 60 4.11 -4.83 10.88
C PRO A 60 3.05 -4.04 11.66
N GLN A 61 2.53 -4.59 12.75
CA GLN A 61 1.49 -3.94 13.57
C GLN A 61 1.87 -2.51 13.99
N VAL A 62 3.12 -2.31 14.40
CA VAL A 62 3.64 -1.00 14.83
C VAL A 62 3.70 0.03 13.71
N VAL A 63 3.77 -0.42 12.45
CA VAL A 63 3.75 0.44 11.25
C VAL A 63 2.31 0.65 10.78
N ALA A 64 1.47 -0.39 10.89
CA ALA A 64 0.07 -0.31 10.54
C ALA A 64 -0.69 0.75 11.35
N ALA A 65 -0.32 0.95 12.61
CA ALA A 65 -0.92 1.98 13.46
C ALA A 65 -0.68 3.40 12.89
N GLU A 66 0.49 3.66 12.32
CA GLU A 66 0.85 4.97 11.73
C GLU A 66 0.04 5.26 10.46
N TYR A 67 -0.27 4.23 9.67
CA TYR A 67 -1.01 4.36 8.41
C TYR A 67 -2.49 3.99 8.50
N HIS A 68 -3.01 3.74 9.71
CA HIS A 68 -4.36 3.23 9.92
C HIS A 68 -5.43 4.12 9.27
N ALA A 69 -5.33 5.44 9.45
CA ALA A 69 -6.26 6.40 8.85
C ALA A 69 -6.21 6.38 7.32
N CYS A 70 -5.00 6.29 6.74
CA CYS A 70 -4.81 6.20 5.29
C CYS A 70 -5.44 4.91 4.73
N PHE A 71 -5.25 3.77 5.40
CA PHE A 71 -5.85 2.50 5.00
C PHE A 71 -7.38 2.55 5.01
N LEU A 72 -7.98 3.10 6.08
CA LEU A 72 -9.43 3.27 6.16
C LEU A 72 -9.96 4.23 5.09
N ALA A 73 -9.30 5.37 4.87
CA ALA A 73 -9.69 6.35 3.87
C ALA A 73 -9.67 5.77 2.44
N ALA A 74 -8.72 4.88 2.15
CA ALA A 74 -8.64 4.14 0.89
C ALA A 74 -9.58 2.92 0.83
N GLY A 75 -10.38 2.66 1.87
CA GLY A 75 -11.36 1.56 1.90
C GLY A 75 -10.75 0.18 2.13
N LEU A 76 -9.52 0.10 2.64
CA LEU A 76 -8.89 -1.17 2.99
C LEU A 76 -9.44 -1.68 4.32
N THR A 77 -9.65 -2.99 4.41
CA THR A 77 -10.10 -3.67 5.63
C THR A 77 -9.01 -4.59 6.15
N ASN A 78 -8.74 -4.53 7.46
CA ASN A 78 -7.78 -5.41 8.09
C ASN A 78 -8.31 -6.86 8.13
N SER A 79 -7.55 -7.79 7.54
CA SER A 79 -7.68 -9.23 7.71
C SER A 79 -6.56 -9.68 8.64
N TYR A 80 -6.92 -10.05 9.87
CA TYR A 80 -5.96 -10.44 10.90
C TYR A 80 -5.17 -11.68 10.44
N THR A 81 -3.85 -11.56 10.31
CA THR A 81 -2.98 -12.66 9.80
C THR A 81 -2.15 -13.34 10.89
N ASN A 82 -1.45 -12.59 11.74
CA ASN A 82 -0.77 -13.08 12.95
C ASN A 82 -0.47 -11.90 13.91
N ASN A 83 0.12 -12.16 15.08
CA ASN A 83 0.37 -11.15 16.11
C ASN A 83 1.44 -10.11 15.75
N GLU A 84 2.15 -10.23 14.61
CA GLU A 84 3.29 -9.35 14.30
C GLU A 84 3.05 -8.52 13.03
N CYS A 85 2.36 -9.08 12.04
CA CYS A 85 2.04 -8.42 10.78
C CYS A 85 0.54 -8.47 10.50
N LEU A 86 0.03 -7.34 10.00
CA LEU A 86 -1.34 -7.17 9.55
C LEU A 86 -1.39 -7.17 8.03
N THR A 87 -2.48 -7.72 7.50
CA THR A 87 -2.80 -7.67 6.08
C THR A 87 -4.04 -6.83 5.88
N TRP A 88 -3.93 -5.78 5.09
CA TRP A 88 -5.02 -4.86 4.77
C TRP A 88 -5.48 -5.10 3.34
N LEU A 89 -6.72 -5.55 3.17
CA LEU A 89 -7.27 -5.98 1.89
C LEU A 89 -8.13 -4.89 1.27
N ASN A 90 -7.94 -4.65 -0.02
CA ASN A 90 -8.84 -3.81 -0.81
C ASN A 90 -9.98 -4.67 -1.37
N THR A 91 -11.09 -4.75 -0.64
CA THR A 91 -12.20 -5.65 -0.98
C THR A 91 -12.85 -5.35 -2.33
N ALA A 92 -12.81 -4.10 -2.80
CA ALA A 92 -13.33 -3.70 -4.10
C ALA A 92 -12.59 -4.40 -5.25
N LEU A 93 -11.27 -4.52 -5.13
CA LEU A 93 -10.44 -5.23 -6.10
C LEU A 93 -10.55 -6.75 -5.98
N HIS A 94 -10.94 -7.28 -4.81
CA HIS A 94 -11.13 -8.72 -4.61
C HIS A 94 -12.45 -9.25 -5.17
N LYS A 95 -13.56 -8.49 -5.06
CA LYS A 95 -14.89 -8.92 -5.51
C LYS A 95 -15.05 -9.04 -7.02
N THR A 96 -14.30 -8.27 -7.80
CA THR A 96 -14.37 -8.25 -9.28
C THR A 96 -14.04 -9.59 -9.94
N ASN A 97 -13.48 -10.55 -9.19
CA ASN A 97 -13.11 -11.87 -9.68
C ASN A 97 -14.02 -13.02 -9.21
N GLN A 98 -14.98 -12.79 -8.30
CA GLN A 98 -15.90 -13.85 -7.86
C GLN A 98 -17.09 -14.01 -8.82
N GLU A 99 -17.29 -13.08 -9.75
CA GLU A 99 -18.36 -13.09 -10.75
C GLU A 99 -17.90 -13.65 -12.12
N ARG A 100 -16.84 -14.46 -12.16
CA ARG A 100 -16.33 -15.12 -13.39
C ARG A 100 -16.22 -16.62 -13.24
#